data_AF-A0A835NHS6-F1
#
_entry.id   AF-A0A835NHS6-F1
#
_cell.length_a   1.000
_cell.length_b   1.000
_cell.length_c   1.000
_cell.angle_alpha   90.00
_cell.angle_beta   90.00
_cell.angle_gamma   90.00
#
_symmetry.space_group_name_H-M   'P 1'
#
loop_
_entity.id
_entity.type
_entity.pdbx_description
1 polymer ?
#
loop_
_entity_poly.entity_id
_entity_poly.type
_entity_poly.pdbx_seq_one_letter_code
_entity_poly.pdbx_strand_id
1 'polypeptide(L)'
;MHRTSNHLCSCIALRLLGLLSTQEPRWDLPALAFLVEVLECHDMREWSDSALEIISRHLKSKSKEKRRLALRGLVALSKDPSLDADGEVVALILSVFLNELQDRATLISSPTALQLAEVLLPLFDHDKNHVHLLSICLFRAVMELVMDKGKKPLKKHVSQSLLPLFFHCHDENWHMA
;
A
#
# COMPACT_ATOMS: atom_id res chain seq x y z
N MET A 1 -23.14 -18.63 -19.41
CA MET A 1 -22.82 -17.24 -19.80
C MET A 1 -21.60 -16.64 -19.08
N HIS A 2 -21.11 -17.21 -17.96
CA HIS A 2 -19.94 -16.65 -17.26
C HIS A 2 -18.58 -16.80 -17.97
N ARG A 3 -18.30 -17.94 -18.64
CA ARG A 3 -16.99 -18.18 -19.29
C ARG A 3 -16.66 -17.20 -20.43
N THR A 4 -17.66 -16.78 -21.21
CA THR A 4 -17.46 -15.84 -22.33
C THR A 4 -17.21 -14.40 -21.86
N SER A 5 -17.84 -13.99 -20.76
CA SER A 5 -17.60 -12.67 -20.15
C SER A 5 -16.18 -12.55 -19.59
N ASN A 6 -15.67 -13.61 -18.96
CA ASN A 6 -14.32 -13.62 -18.38
C ASN A 6 -13.22 -13.51 -19.44
N HIS A 7 -13.40 -14.17 -20.60
CA HIS A 7 -12.44 -14.09 -21.70
C HIS A 7 -12.37 -12.68 -22.31
N LEU A 8 -13.51 -11.99 -22.41
CA LEU A 8 -13.55 -10.60 -22.88
C LEU A 8 -12.88 -9.65 -21.89
N CYS A 9 -13.12 -9.82 -20.59
CA CYS A 9 -12.48 -9.00 -19.55
C CYS A 9 -10.96 -9.14 -19.58
N SER A 10 -10.45 -10.37 -19.71
CA SER A 10 -9.01 -10.63 -19.82
C SER A 10 -8.40 -10.02 -21.09
N CYS A 11 -9.08 -10.13 -22.25
CA CYS A 11 -8.62 -9.48 -23.48
C CYS A 11 -8.55 -7.95 -23.35
N ILE A 12 -9.55 -7.35 -22.70
CA ILE A 12 -9.58 -5.90 -22.47
C ILE A 12 -8.48 -5.50 -21.50
N ALA A 13 -8.32 -6.23 -20.39
CA ALA A 13 -7.28 -5.97 -19.39
C ALA A 13 -5.88 -6.00 -20.00
N LEU A 14 -5.54 -7.05 -20.76
CA LEU A 14 -4.23 -7.18 -21.40
C LEU A 14 -3.93 -6.00 -22.36
N ARG A 15 -4.94 -5.54 -23.11
CA ARG A 15 -4.79 -4.35 -23.97
C ARG A 15 -4.55 -3.08 -23.18
N LEU A 16 -5.29 -2.87 -22.09
CA LEU A 16 -5.13 -1.73 -21.21
C LEU A 16 -3.76 -1.73 -20.52
N LEU A 17 -3.30 -2.90 -20.06
CA LEU A 17 -1.98 -3.07 -19.47
C LEU A 17 -0.86 -2.76 -20.47
N GLY A 18 -0.99 -3.22 -21.72
CA GLY A 18 -0.07 -2.86 -22.79
C GLY A 18 -0.01 -1.34 -23.01
N LEU A 19 -1.18 -0.68 -23.07
CA LEU A 19 -1.29 0.77 -23.24
C LEU A 19 -0.69 1.56 -22.07
N LEU A 20 -0.89 1.09 -20.83
CA LEU A 20 -0.35 1.72 -19.61
C LEU A 20 1.14 1.45 -19.42
N SER A 21 1.69 0.47 -20.14
CA SER A 21 3.12 0.15 -20.13
C SER A 21 3.92 1.00 -21.12
N THR A 22 3.31 1.44 -22.22
CA THR A 22 3.97 2.25 -23.26
C THR A 22 4.17 3.73 -22.88
N GLN A 23 3.74 4.15 -21.68
CA GLN A 23 3.84 5.51 -21.15
C GLN A 23 3.21 6.59 -22.05
N GLU A 24 2.20 6.26 -22.87
CA GLU A 24 1.50 7.25 -23.69
C GLU A 24 0.67 8.24 -22.82
N PRO A 25 1.08 9.52 -22.67
CA PRO A 25 0.51 10.40 -21.65
C PRO A 25 -0.97 10.73 -21.87
N ARG A 26 -1.40 10.72 -23.14
CA ARG A 26 -2.77 11.08 -23.58
C ARG A 26 -3.83 10.07 -23.15
N TRP A 27 -3.48 8.79 -23.06
CA TRP A 27 -4.41 7.70 -22.75
C TRP A 27 -4.24 7.17 -21.34
N ASP A 28 -3.19 7.60 -20.63
CA ASP A 28 -2.82 7.08 -19.31
C ASP A 28 -3.97 7.17 -18.29
N LEU A 29 -4.58 8.34 -18.12
CA LEU A 29 -5.66 8.52 -17.15
C LEU A 29 -6.95 7.76 -17.55
N PRO A 30 -7.46 7.87 -18.80
CA PRO A 30 -8.60 7.06 -19.23
C PRO A 30 -8.34 5.55 -19.12
N ALA A 31 -7.19 5.07 -19.58
CA ALA A 31 -6.86 3.65 -19.55
C ALA A 31 -6.77 3.12 -18.11
N LEU A 32 -6.20 3.90 -17.20
CA LEU A 32 -6.17 3.57 -15.77
C LEU A 32 -7.59 3.51 -15.20
N ALA A 33 -8.46 4.46 -15.54
CA ALA A 33 -9.85 4.46 -15.08
C ALA A 33 -10.60 3.20 -15.55
N PHE A 34 -10.46 2.83 -16.82
CA PHE A 34 -11.05 1.61 -17.36
C PHE A 34 -10.48 0.35 -16.74
N LEU A 35 -9.15 0.30 -16.51
CA LEU A 35 -8.51 -0.85 -15.87
C LEU A 35 -9.10 -1.09 -14.48
N VAL A 36 -9.33 -0.04 -13.69
CA VAL A 36 -9.91 -0.14 -12.35
C VAL A 36 -11.34 -0.69 -12.36
N GLU A 37 -12.13 -0.42 -13.39
CA GLU A 37 -13.45 -1.06 -13.52
C GLU A 37 -13.35 -2.54 -13.90
N VAL A 38 -12.41 -2.88 -14.80
CA VAL A 38 -12.15 -4.28 -15.14
C VAL A 38 -11.63 -5.05 -13.92
N LEU A 39 -10.92 -4.36 -13.00
CA LEU A 39 -10.43 -4.91 -11.74
C LEU A 39 -11.53 -5.50 -10.81
N GLU A 40 -12.79 -5.13 -11.01
CA GLU A 40 -13.92 -5.65 -10.24
C GLU A 40 -14.49 -6.96 -10.82
N CYS A 41 -13.92 -7.47 -11.93
CA CYS A 41 -14.28 -8.76 -12.51
C CYS A 41 -13.74 -9.93 -11.68
N HIS A 42 -14.41 -11.08 -11.75
CA HIS A 42 -14.18 -12.19 -10.80
C HIS A 42 -13.02 -13.14 -11.18
N ASP A 43 -12.22 -12.83 -12.21
CA ASP A 43 -11.15 -13.71 -12.69
C ASP A 43 -9.97 -12.92 -13.24
N MET A 44 -8.96 -12.72 -12.39
CA MET A 44 -7.85 -11.76 -12.58
C MET A 44 -6.48 -12.42 -12.56
N ARG A 45 -6.44 -13.73 -12.30
CA ARG A 45 -5.21 -14.47 -12.00
C ARG A 45 -4.14 -14.37 -13.09
N GLU A 46 -4.54 -14.25 -14.35
CA GLU A 46 -3.61 -14.20 -15.47
C GLU A 46 -2.82 -12.89 -15.56
N TRP A 47 -3.30 -11.81 -14.94
CA TRP A 47 -2.78 -10.48 -15.18
C TRP A 47 -2.74 -9.60 -13.91
N SER A 48 -3.01 -10.19 -12.75
CA SER A 48 -3.02 -9.53 -11.44
C SER A 48 -1.70 -8.86 -11.10
N ASP A 49 -0.56 -9.51 -11.39
CA ASP A 49 0.78 -8.99 -11.09
C ASP A 49 1.10 -7.77 -11.96
N SER A 50 0.77 -7.85 -13.25
CA SER A 50 0.91 -6.71 -14.17
C SER A 50 0.02 -5.54 -13.75
N ALA A 51 -1.21 -5.82 -13.34
CA ALA A 51 -2.09 -4.79 -12.79
C ALA A 51 -1.52 -4.18 -11.51
N LEU A 52 -1.00 -4.98 -10.59
CA LEU A 52 -0.37 -4.50 -9.35
C LEU A 52 0.82 -3.59 -9.65
N GLU A 53 1.66 -3.94 -10.63
CA GLU A 53 2.79 -3.13 -11.07
C GLU A 53 2.34 -1.76 -11.61
N ILE A 54 1.36 -1.77 -12.52
CA ILE A 54 0.76 -0.55 -13.07
C ILE A 54 0.18 0.31 -11.94
N ILE A 55 -0.63 -0.29 -11.05
CA ILE A 55 -1.27 0.42 -9.93
C ILE A 55 -0.20 1.02 -9.00
N SER A 56 0.82 0.25 -8.62
CA SER A 56 1.96 0.70 -7.80
C SER A 56 2.65 1.93 -8.38
N ARG A 57 2.90 1.94 -9.69
CA ARG A 57 3.51 3.10 -10.37
C ARG A 57 2.63 4.34 -10.28
N HIS A 58 1.31 4.17 -10.45
CA HIS A 58 0.35 5.27 -10.43
C HIS A 58 0.07 5.79 -9.02
N LEU A 59 0.22 4.97 -7.97
CA LEU A 59 0.20 5.42 -6.57
C LEU A 59 1.29 6.44 -6.26
N LYS A 60 2.45 6.33 -6.95
CA LYS A 60 3.58 7.26 -6.82
C LYS A 60 3.47 8.49 -7.73
N SER A 61 2.36 8.65 -8.46
CA SER A 61 2.18 9.76 -9.40
C SER A 61 1.99 11.10 -8.69
N LYS A 62 2.51 12.19 -9.27
CA LYS A 62 2.18 13.56 -8.83
C LYS A 62 0.71 13.93 -9.07
N SER A 63 0.01 13.26 -10.01
CA SER A 63 -1.40 13.52 -10.27
C SER A 63 -2.29 12.90 -9.20
N LYS A 64 -3.04 13.74 -8.48
CA LYS A 64 -4.02 13.31 -7.46
C LYS A 64 -5.11 12.41 -8.04
N GLU A 65 -5.51 12.62 -9.30
CA GLU A 65 -6.51 11.79 -9.98
C GLU A 65 -5.98 10.38 -10.22
N LYS A 66 -4.77 10.27 -10.77
CA LYS A 66 -4.12 8.98 -10.99
C LYS A 66 -3.90 8.23 -9.68
N ARG A 67 -3.46 8.91 -8.62
CA ARG A 67 -3.34 8.31 -7.28
C ARG A 67 -4.67 7.79 -6.77
N ARG A 68 -5.77 8.56 -6.88
CA ARG A 68 -7.10 8.12 -6.43
C ARG A 68 -7.60 6.89 -7.19
N LEU A 69 -7.43 6.87 -8.51
CA LEU A 69 -7.79 5.69 -9.32
C LEU A 69 -6.94 4.48 -8.93
N ALA A 70 -5.64 4.67 -8.79
CA ALA A 70 -4.74 3.62 -8.36
C ALA A 70 -5.08 3.08 -6.96
N LEU A 71 -5.49 3.94 -6.01
CA LEU A 71 -5.97 3.51 -4.70
C LEU A 71 -7.24 2.67 -4.80
N ARG A 72 -8.19 3.06 -5.65
CA ARG A 72 -9.39 2.25 -5.88
C ARG A 72 -9.02 0.89 -6.50
N GLY A 73 -8.10 0.87 -7.46
CA GLY A 73 -7.58 -0.37 -8.04
C GLY A 73 -6.88 -1.25 -7.02
N LEU A 74 -6.08 -0.68 -6.11
CA LEU A 74 -5.43 -1.40 -5.01
C LEU A 74 -6.46 -2.06 -4.08
N VAL A 75 -7.56 -1.37 -3.76
CA VAL A 75 -8.65 -1.93 -2.94
C VAL A 75 -9.38 -3.07 -3.67
N ALA A 76 -9.53 -2.99 -4.99
CA ALA A 76 -10.10 -4.08 -5.78
C ALA A 76 -9.15 -5.30 -5.77
N LEU A 77 -7.86 -5.07 -6.02
CA LEU A 77 -6.81 -6.08 -5.99
C LEU A 77 -6.70 -6.76 -4.61
N SER A 78 -6.79 -6.01 -3.51
CA SER A 78 -6.68 -6.59 -2.16
C SER A 78 -7.79 -7.57 -1.77
N LYS A 79 -8.86 -7.66 -2.58
CA LYS A 79 -9.94 -8.63 -2.38
C LYS A 79 -9.66 -9.97 -3.05
N ASP A 80 -8.70 -10.02 -3.97
CA ASP A 80 -8.30 -11.25 -4.63
C ASP A 80 -7.39 -12.07 -3.68
N PRO A 81 -7.83 -13.25 -3.22
CA PRO A 81 -7.04 -14.09 -2.31
C PRO A 81 -5.82 -14.71 -3.00
N SER A 82 -5.65 -14.57 -4.32
CA SER A 82 -4.42 -14.97 -5.02
C SER A 82 -3.33 -13.90 -4.95
N LEU A 83 -3.71 -12.65 -4.66
CA LEU A 83 -2.79 -11.62 -4.18
C LEU A 83 -2.52 -11.83 -2.69
N ASP A 84 -2.18 -13.08 -2.34
CA ASP A 84 -1.97 -13.48 -0.96
C ASP A 84 -0.60 -13.01 -0.46
N ALA A 85 -0.68 -12.28 0.64
CA ALA A 85 0.16 -12.40 1.83
C ALA A 85 1.68 -12.18 1.76
N ASP A 86 2.29 -11.93 0.61
CA ASP A 86 3.74 -11.77 0.56
C ASP A 86 4.19 -10.33 0.92
N GLY A 87 3.43 -9.61 1.76
CA GLY A 87 3.77 -8.27 2.23
C GLY A 87 3.76 -7.14 1.18
N GLU A 88 3.74 -7.41 -0.12
CA GLU A 88 3.82 -6.37 -1.16
C GLU A 88 2.63 -5.41 -1.16
N VAL A 89 1.42 -5.94 -1.05
CA VAL A 89 0.20 -5.11 -0.94
C VAL A 89 0.26 -4.28 0.35
N VAL A 90 0.70 -4.87 1.46
CA VAL A 90 0.90 -4.17 2.74
C VAL A 90 1.92 -3.05 2.57
N ALA A 91 3.05 -3.32 1.92
CA ALA A 91 4.10 -2.36 1.63
C ALA A 91 3.59 -1.20 0.76
N LEU A 92 2.77 -1.49 -0.27
CA LEU A 92 2.15 -0.47 -1.10
C LEU A 92 1.22 0.41 -0.27
N ILE A 93 0.35 -0.18 0.55
CA ILE A 93 -0.53 0.56 1.46
C ILE A 93 0.30 1.45 2.39
N LEU A 94 1.31 0.90 3.07
CA LEU A 94 2.18 1.67 3.97
C LEU A 94 2.88 2.82 3.24
N SER A 95 3.38 2.59 2.02
CA SER A 95 4.07 3.61 1.22
C SER A 95 3.14 4.76 0.80
N VAL A 96 1.89 4.45 0.47
CA VAL A 96 0.86 5.46 0.17
C VAL A 96 0.60 6.32 1.40
N PHE A 97 0.37 5.69 2.55
CA PHE A 97 0.13 6.42 3.80
C PHE A 97 1.32 7.30 4.15
N LEU A 98 2.54 6.79 4.03
CA LEU A 98 3.75 7.56 4.31
C LEU A 98 3.86 8.78 3.39
N ASN A 99 3.63 8.61 2.08
CA ASN A 99 3.64 9.72 1.13
C ASN A 99 2.56 10.77 1.46
N GLU A 100 1.35 10.33 1.80
CA GLU A 100 0.24 11.23 2.14
C GLU A 100 0.47 11.99 3.47
N LEU A 101 1.24 11.42 4.40
CA LEU A 101 1.66 12.09 5.63
C LEU A 101 2.83 13.05 5.41
N GLN A 102 3.79 12.71 4.54
CA GLN A 102 4.90 13.59 4.18
C GLN A 102 4.46 14.82 3.38
N ASP A 103 3.40 14.70 2.56
CA ASP A 103 2.89 15.79 1.72
C ASP A 103 2.07 16.84 2.50
N ARG A 104 1.94 16.72 3.83
CA ARG A 104 1.06 17.59 4.62
C ARG A 104 1.74 18.25 5.82
N ALA A 105 1.44 19.53 6.00
CA ALA A 105 1.63 20.26 7.25
C ALA A 105 0.51 20.01 8.29
N THR A 106 -0.40 19.06 8.02
CA THR A 106 -1.59 18.83 8.87
C THR A 106 -1.30 17.82 9.95
N LEU A 107 -1.52 18.23 11.20
CA LEU A 107 -1.39 17.36 12.36
C LEU A 107 -2.46 16.26 12.35
N ILE A 108 -2.09 15.08 12.86
CA ILE A 108 -2.99 13.94 13.03
C ILE A 108 -3.69 14.04 14.39
N SER A 109 -4.98 13.70 14.42
CA SER A 109 -5.74 13.64 15.65
C SER A 109 -5.26 12.50 16.56
N SER A 110 -5.33 12.68 17.88
CA SER A 110 -4.91 11.64 18.83
C SER A 110 -5.63 10.29 18.64
N PRO A 111 -6.97 10.23 18.40
CA PRO A 111 -7.65 8.98 18.09
C PRO A 111 -7.14 8.29 16.82
N THR A 112 -6.94 9.04 15.74
CA THR A 112 -6.41 8.47 14.48
C THR A 112 -5.00 7.93 14.66
N ALA A 113 -4.14 8.66 15.39
CA ALA A 113 -2.78 8.22 15.67
C ALA A 113 -2.75 6.94 16.52
N LEU A 114 -3.68 6.79 17.47
CA LEU A 114 -3.80 5.55 18.25
C LEU A 114 -4.19 4.37 17.36
N GLN A 115 -5.19 4.53 16.50
CA GLN A 115 -5.60 3.47 15.56
C GLN A 115 -4.45 3.06 14.63
N LEU A 116 -3.71 4.03 14.10
CA LEU A 116 -2.55 3.74 13.27
C LEU A 116 -1.46 3.03 14.08
N ALA A 117 -1.18 3.47 15.30
CA ALA A 117 -0.20 2.80 16.17
C ALA A 117 -0.58 1.34 16.46
N GLU A 118 -1.85 1.07 16.74
CA GLU A 118 -2.38 -0.28 17.00
C GLU A 118 -2.23 -1.20 15.78
N VAL A 119 -2.51 -0.68 14.57
CA VAL A 119 -2.41 -1.46 13.32
C VAL A 119 -0.96 -1.67 12.88
N LEU A 120 -0.07 -0.71 13.14
CA LEU A 120 1.32 -0.75 12.68
C LEU A 120 2.22 -1.61 13.57
N LEU A 121 1.99 -1.65 14.88
CA LEU A 121 2.84 -2.39 15.82
C LEU A 121 3.07 -3.85 15.43
N PRO A 122 2.03 -4.65 15.07
CA PRO A 122 2.25 -6.04 14.66
C PRO A 122 3.11 -6.19 13.41
N LEU A 123 3.20 -5.16 12.56
CA LEU A 123 4.00 -5.19 11.33
C LEU A 123 5.50 -5.00 11.59
N PHE A 124 5.90 -4.68 12.83
CA PHE A 124 7.30 -4.56 13.21
C PHE A 124 7.98 -5.93 13.30
N ASP A 125 7.24 -7.03 13.45
CA ASP A 125 7.80 -8.38 13.44
C ASP A 125 7.51 -9.11 12.12
N HIS A 126 7.20 -8.36 11.06
CA HIS A 126 6.91 -8.96 9.76
C HIS A 126 8.18 -9.54 9.13
N ASP A 127 8.11 -10.78 8.62
CA ASP A 127 9.23 -11.52 8.00
C ASP A 127 9.91 -10.81 6.81
N LYS A 128 9.32 -9.71 6.32
CA LYS A 128 9.78 -8.97 5.16
C LYS A 128 10.34 -7.62 5.58
N ASN A 129 11.65 -7.47 5.41
CA ASN A 129 12.37 -6.25 5.81
C ASN A 129 11.74 -4.97 5.27
N HIS A 130 11.18 -4.99 4.06
CA HIS A 130 10.55 -3.78 3.50
C HIS A 130 9.23 -3.41 4.19
N VAL A 131 8.39 -4.38 4.59
CA VAL A 131 7.15 -4.12 5.35
C VAL A 131 7.51 -3.63 6.74
N HIS A 132 8.46 -4.30 7.38
CA HIS A 132 9.04 -3.91 8.66
C HIS A 132 9.50 -2.44 8.64
N LEU A 133 10.42 -2.09 7.73
CA LEU A 133 10.97 -0.73 7.64
C LEU A 133 9.90 0.32 7.35
N LEU A 134 8.98 0.04 6.42
CA LEU A 134 7.89 0.97 6.07
C LEU A 134 6.94 1.19 7.26
N SER A 135 6.63 0.14 8.02
CA SER A 135 5.76 0.24 9.19
C SER A 135 6.39 1.10 10.29
N ILE A 136 7.70 0.97 10.52
CA ILE A 136 8.46 1.79 11.48
C ILE A 136 8.51 3.24 11.01
N CYS A 137 8.82 3.47 9.73
CA CYS A 137 8.87 4.81 9.16
C CYS A 137 7.52 5.52 9.30
N LEU A 138 6.43 4.80 9.00
CA LEU A 138 5.08 5.33 9.13
C LEU A 138 4.69 5.58 10.59
N PHE A 139 5.00 4.65 11.50
CA PHE A 139 4.74 4.81 12.93
C PHE A 139 5.47 6.05 13.47
N ARG A 140 6.74 6.23 13.11
CA ARG A 140 7.52 7.41 13.46
C ARG A 140 6.87 8.70 12.92
N ALA A 141 6.49 8.72 11.63
CA ALA A 141 5.83 9.87 11.03
C ALA A 141 4.51 10.22 11.76
N VAL A 142 3.73 9.21 12.14
CA VAL A 142 2.51 9.41 12.95
C VAL A 142 2.86 10.09 14.27
N MET A 143 3.86 9.62 15.00
CA MET A 143 4.27 10.19 16.30
C MET A 143 4.78 11.64 16.19
N GLU A 144 5.44 11.98 15.09
CA GLU A 144 5.92 13.34 14.81
C GLU A 144 4.77 14.30 14.49
N LEU A 145 3.70 13.80 13.84
CA LEU A 145 2.56 14.60 13.39
C LEU A 145 1.42 14.75 14.43
N VAL A 146 1.51 14.14 15.61
CA VAL A 146 0.51 14.35 16.68
C VAL A 146 0.85 15.58 17.51
N MET A 147 -0.16 16.41 17.81
CA MET A 147 -0.03 17.49 18.80
C MET A 147 0.47 16.97 20.15
N ASP A 148 1.28 17.77 20.88
CA ASP A 148 1.84 17.35 22.18
C ASP A 148 0.78 16.90 23.19
N LYS A 149 -0.38 17.60 23.23
CA LYS A 149 -1.52 17.21 24.08
C LYS A 149 -2.06 15.81 23.75
N GLY A 150 -1.94 15.39 22.49
CA GLY A 150 -2.35 14.08 21.98
C GLY A 150 -1.29 12.98 22.09
N LYS A 151 -0.07 13.27 22.58
CA LYS A 151 1.01 12.28 22.72
C LYS A 151 0.91 11.41 23.97
N LYS A 152 0.24 11.89 25.03
CA LYS A 152 0.13 11.15 26.31
C LYS A 152 -0.45 9.73 26.14
N PRO A 153 -1.53 9.52 25.37
CA PRO A 153 -2.08 8.17 25.14
C PRO A 153 -1.15 7.25 24.32
N LEU A 154 -0.26 7.81 23.51
CA LEU A 154 0.62 7.06 22.61
C LEU A 154 1.84 6.46 23.34
N LYS A 155 2.15 6.92 24.55
CA LYS A 155 3.30 6.42 25.34
C LYS A 155 3.32 4.90 25.46
N LYS A 156 2.17 4.27 25.70
CA LYS A 156 2.06 2.82 25.80
C LYS A 156 2.52 2.14 24.51
N HIS A 157 2.05 2.62 23.36
CA HIS A 157 2.38 2.08 22.05
C HIS A 157 3.86 2.28 21.71
N VAL A 158 4.43 3.44 22.05
CA VAL A 158 5.87 3.69 21.90
C VAL A 158 6.68 2.75 22.79
N SER A 159 6.26 2.50 24.03
CA SER A 159 6.96 1.52 24.89
C SER A 159 6.84 0.10 24.34
N GLN A 160 5.67 -0.28 23.82
CA GLN A 160 5.46 -1.58 23.20
C GLN A 160 6.29 -1.77 21.94
N SER A 161 6.53 -0.70 21.18
CA SER A 161 7.33 -0.76 19.95
C SER A 161 8.82 -1.01 20.20
N LEU A 162 9.34 -0.74 21.40
CA LEU A 162 10.78 -0.89 21.68
C LEU A 162 11.23 -2.35 21.70
N LEU A 163 10.37 -3.26 22.15
CA LEU A 163 10.70 -4.68 22.24
C LEU A 163 10.96 -5.33 20.88
N PRO A 164 10.05 -5.25 19.87
CA PRO A 164 10.31 -5.82 18.54
C PRO A 164 11.51 -5.16 17.85
N LEU A 165 11.68 -3.84 18.00
CA LEU A 165 12.85 -3.13 17.46
C LEU A 165 14.17 -3.62 18.06
N PHE A 166 14.19 -3.89 19.35
CA PHE A 166 15.39 -4.39 20.04
C PHE A 166 15.79 -5.78 19.53
N PHE A 167 14.84 -6.70 19.40
CA PHE A 167 15.11 -8.04 18.87
C PHE A 167 15.59 -7.99 17.43
N HIS A 168 14.95 -7.20 16.58
CA HIS A 168 15.35 -7.07 15.17
C HIS A 168 16.80 -6.56 15.02
N CYS A 169 17.19 -5.53 15.78
CA CYS A 169 18.57 -5.06 15.77
C CYS A 169 19.59 -6.13 16.21
N HIS A 170 19.19 -7.10 17.03
CA HIS A 170 20.08 -8.18 17.46
C HIS A 170 20.18 -9.31 16.43
N ASP A 171 19.08 -9.69 15.79
CA ASP A 171 19.06 -10.73 14.77
C ASP A 171 19.87 -10.33 13.52
N GLU A 172 19.73 -9.08 13.05
CA GLU A 172 20.52 -8.56 11.92
C GLU A 172 22.03 -8.58 12.19
N ASN A 173 22.45 -8.35 13.44
CA ASN A 173 23.86 -8.34 13.83
C ASN A 173 24.46 -9.75 13.96
N TRP A 174 23.64 -10.77 14.23
CA TRP A 174 24.11 -12.16 14.36
C TRP A 174 24.34 -12.84 13.01
N HIS A 175 23.66 -12.38 11.95
CA HIS A 175 23.83 -12.88 10.58
C HIS A 175 25.05 -12.28 9.84
N MET A 176 25.75 -11.33 10.45
CA MET A 176 26.94 -10.67 9.88
C MET A 176 28.27 -11.08 10.56
N ALA A 177 28.28 -12.15 11.37
CA ALA A 177 29.45 -12.67 12.08
C ALA A 177 29.86 -14.08 11.61
#